data_AF-A0A3N5NNE0-F1
#
_entry.id   AF-A0A3N5NNE0-F1
#
_cell.length_a   1.000
_cell.length_b   1.000
_cell.length_c   1.000
_cell.angle_alpha   90.00
_cell.angle_beta   90.00
_cell.angle_gamma   90.00
#
_symmetry.space_group_name_H-M   'P 1'
#
loop_
_entity.id
_entity.type
_entity.pdbx_description
1 polymer ?
#
loop_
_entity_poly.entity_id
_entity_poly.type
_entity_poly.pdbx_seq_one_letter_code
_entity_poly.pdbx_strand_id
1 'polypeptide(L)'
;RVGISPEAREDAMSRQAQAERARQSRVILGESEEQIAQSFQRASEAYINNPTALHLRAMNMLFEGLKEKGAMIIVPSSAVDTMNLGGIMGAAALGQRTVPTEGHTPPPVEG
;
A
#
# COMPACT_ATOMS: atom_id res chain seq x y z
N ARG A 1 -3.70 58.83 0.82
CA ARG A 1 -4.17 57.43 0.64
C ARG A 1 -2.92 56.56 0.58
N VAL A 2 -2.58 55.85 1.66
CA VAL A 2 -1.39 54.99 1.69
C VAL A 2 -1.63 53.83 0.72
N GLY A 3 -0.90 53.82 -0.39
CA GLY A 3 -0.94 52.74 -1.38
C GLY A 3 -0.11 51.56 -0.88
N ILE A 4 -0.65 50.35 -1.05
CA ILE A 4 0.02 49.09 -0.73
C ILE A 4 1.28 49.01 -1.61
N SER A 5 2.45 48.75 -1.02
CA SER A 5 3.71 48.66 -1.77
C SER A 5 3.70 47.47 -2.74
N PRO A 6 4.41 47.55 -3.89
CA PRO A 6 4.49 46.46 -4.87
C PRO A 6 4.90 45.11 -4.26
N GLU A 7 5.84 45.13 -3.33
CA GLU A 7 6.33 43.94 -2.61
C GLU A 7 5.22 43.25 -1.79
N ALA A 8 4.39 44.03 -1.09
CA ALA A 8 3.27 43.48 -0.32
C ALA A 8 2.18 42.87 -1.22
N ARG A 9 2.06 43.32 -2.48
CA ARG A 9 1.14 42.74 -3.47
C ARG A 9 1.67 41.42 -4.01
N GLU A 10 2.97 41.33 -4.27
CA GLU A 10 3.62 40.10 -4.74
C GLU A 10 3.57 39.00 -3.69
N ASP A 11 3.84 39.35 -2.42
CA ASP A 11 3.71 38.44 -1.27
C ASP A 11 2.28 37.91 -1.10
N ALA A 12 1.28 38.79 -1.20
CA ALA A 12 -0.12 38.40 -1.12
C ALA A 12 -0.51 37.46 -2.28
N MET A 13 -0.03 37.76 -3.50
CA MET A 13 -0.25 36.92 -4.69
C MET A 13 0.41 35.55 -4.55
N SER A 14 1.64 35.48 -4.04
CA SER A 14 2.37 34.24 -3.80
C SER A 14 1.65 33.34 -2.79
N ARG A 15 1.20 33.91 -1.66
CA ARG A 15 0.42 33.16 -0.65
C ARG A 15 -0.92 32.67 -1.20
N GLN A 16 -1.60 33.49 -1.99
CA GLN A 16 -2.86 33.10 -2.63
C GLN A 16 -2.63 31.96 -3.64
N ALA A 17 -1.57 32.04 -4.45
CA ALA A 17 -1.22 31.00 -5.42
C ALA A 17 -0.87 29.66 -4.72
N GLN A 18 -0.17 29.70 -3.60
CA GLN A 18 0.12 28.52 -2.79
C GLN A 18 -1.15 27.91 -2.17
N ALA A 19 -2.05 28.75 -1.63
CA ALA A 19 -3.31 28.31 -1.07
C ALA A 19 -4.21 27.65 -2.13
N GLU A 20 -4.28 28.23 -3.33
CA GLU A 20 -5.05 27.67 -4.44
C GLU A 20 -4.45 26.34 -4.92
N ARG A 21 -3.12 26.23 -5.05
CA ARG A 21 -2.47 24.96 -5.37
C ARG A 21 -2.76 23.88 -4.34
N ALA A 22 -2.65 24.20 -3.05
CA ALA A 22 -2.95 23.24 -1.98
C ALA A 22 -4.41 22.80 -2.03
N ARG A 23 -5.34 23.71 -2.33
CA ARG A 23 -6.76 23.39 -2.53
C ARG A 23 -6.94 22.45 -3.72
N GLN A 24 -6.35 22.78 -4.88
CA GLN A 24 -6.43 21.97 -6.09
C GLN A 24 -5.85 20.57 -5.88
N SER A 25 -4.69 20.45 -5.23
CA SER A 25 -4.11 19.15 -4.89
C SER A 25 -5.04 18.29 -4.04
N ARG A 26 -5.75 18.89 -3.07
CA ARG A 26 -6.73 18.16 -2.25
C ARG A 26 -7.97 17.74 -3.03
N VAL A 27 -8.46 18.60 -3.93
CA VAL A 27 -9.59 18.26 -4.81
C VAL A 27 -9.22 17.09 -5.71
N ILE A 28 -8.06 17.15 -6.37
CA ILE A 28 -7.55 16.07 -7.23
C ILE A 28 -7.39 14.77 -6.43
N LEU A 29 -6.84 14.85 -5.21
CA LEU A 29 -6.69 13.67 -4.35
C LEU A 29 -8.06 13.08 -3.98
N GLY A 30 -9.02 13.90 -3.58
CA GLY A 30 -10.38 13.44 -3.25
C GLY A 30 -11.10 12.81 -4.45
N GLU A 31 -10.98 13.42 -5.62
CA GLU A 31 -11.51 12.84 -6.88
C GLU A 31 -10.83 11.51 -7.21
N SER A 32 -9.51 11.43 -7.00
CA SER A 32 -8.77 10.19 -7.20
C SER A 32 -9.20 9.10 -6.22
N GLU A 33 -9.44 9.43 -4.95
CA GLU A 33 -9.94 8.49 -3.95
C GLU A 33 -11.34 7.97 -4.32
N GLU A 34 -12.22 8.85 -4.81
CA GLU A 34 -13.55 8.45 -5.29
C GLU A 34 -13.45 7.48 -6.47
N GLN A 35 -12.62 7.80 -7.48
CA GLN A 35 -12.41 6.93 -8.64
C GLN A 35 -11.82 5.58 -8.23
N ILE A 36 -10.87 5.58 -7.30
CA ILE A 36 -10.28 4.36 -6.73
C ILE A 36 -11.38 3.54 -6.04
N ALA A 37 -12.18 4.14 -5.17
CA ALA A 37 -13.27 3.46 -4.46
C ALA A 37 -14.29 2.85 -5.42
N GLN A 38 -14.72 3.59 -6.45
CA GLN A 38 -15.64 3.08 -7.48
C GLN A 38 -15.03 1.94 -8.28
N SER A 39 -13.73 1.99 -8.57
CA SER A 39 -13.02 0.90 -9.25
C SER A 39 -12.97 -0.35 -8.37
N PHE A 40 -12.64 -0.19 -7.09
CA PHE A 40 -12.63 -1.30 -6.12
C PHE A 40 -14.02 -1.90 -5.91
N GLN A 41 -15.07 -1.08 -5.86
CA GLN A 41 -16.45 -1.57 -5.78
C GLN A 41 -16.77 -2.45 -6.98
N ARG A 42 -16.54 -1.98 -8.21
CA ARG A 42 -16.78 -2.78 -9.42
C ARG A 42 -15.94 -4.05 -9.45
N ALA A 43 -14.67 -3.98 -9.04
CA ALA A 43 -13.82 -5.14 -8.94
C ALA A 43 -14.34 -6.16 -7.90
N SER A 44 -14.91 -5.68 -6.79
CA SER A 44 -15.47 -6.54 -5.74
C SER A 44 -16.67 -7.36 -6.21
N GLU A 45 -17.45 -6.85 -7.17
CA GLU A 45 -18.60 -7.57 -7.73
C GLU A 45 -18.21 -8.91 -8.37
N ALA A 46 -17.00 -8.98 -8.96
CA ALA A 46 -16.47 -10.21 -9.54
C ALA A 46 -16.24 -11.33 -8.51
N TYR A 47 -16.18 -10.98 -7.21
CA TYR A 47 -15.91 -11.91 -6.13
C TYR A 47 -17.14 -12.31 -5.31
N ILE A 48 -18.30 -11.62 -5.46
CA ILE A 48 -19.51 -11.84 -4.64
C ILE A 48 -19.95 -13.32 -4.64
N ASN A 49 -19.95 -13.96 -5.80
CA ASN A 49 -20.41 -15.35 -5.97
C ASN A 49 -19.25 -16.35 -6.11
N ASN A 50 -18.00 -15.92 -5.88
CA ASN A 50 -16.84 -16.76 -6.04
C ASN A 50 -15.85 -16.59 -4.86
N PRO A 51 -16.18 -17.16 -3.70
CA PRO A 51 -15.31 -17.07 -2.52
C PRO A 51 -13.94 -17.67 -2.79
N THR A 52 -13.84 -18.75 -3.59
CA THR A 52 -12.54 -19.37 -3.94
C THR A 52 -11.62 -18.40 -4.69
N ALA A 53 -12.15 -17.63 -5.65
CA ALA A 53 -11.36 -16.63 -6.36
C ALA A 53 -10.84 -15.52 -5.43
N LEU A 54 -11.65 -15.08 -4.46
CA LEU A 54 -11.25 -14.10 -3.45
C LEU A 54 -10.10 -14.64 -2.58
N HIS A 55 -10.19 -15.92 -2.19
CA HIS A 55 -9.13 -16.58 -1.42
C HIS A 55 -7.81 -16.64 -2.20
N LEU A 56 -7.85 -17.04 -3.48
CA LEU A 56 -6.66 -17.08 -4.33
C LEU A 56 -6.02 -15.69 -4.53
N ARG A 57 -6.83 -14.63 -4.66
CA ARG A 57 -6.33 -13.25 -4.75
C ARG A 57 -5.60 -12.82 -3.48
N ALA A 58 -6.16 -13.11 -2.31
CA ALA A 58 -5.54 -12.83 -1.03
C ALA A 58 -4.24 -13.63 -0.84
N MET A 59 -4.22 -14.91 -1.21
CA MET A 59 -2.99 -15.72 -1.13
C MET A 59 -1.87 -15.19 -2.03
N ASN A 60 -2.20 -14.74 -3.25
CA ASN A 60 -1.22 -14.12 -4.14
C ASN A 60 -0.63 -12.83 -3.54
N MET A 61 -1.47 -11.95 -2.95
CA MET A 61 -0.99 -10.74 -2.27
C MET A 61 -0.07 -11.05 -1.09
N LEU A 62 -0.39 -12.08 -0.30
CA LEU A 62 0.47 -12.52 0.80
C LEU A 62 1.81 -13.04 0.28
N PHE A 63 1.79 -13.86 -0.76
CA PHE A 63 3.02 -14.39 -1.35
C PHE A 63 3.91 -13.29 -1.93
N GLU A 64 3.33 -12.31 -2.62
CA GLU A 64 4.03 -11.12 -3.12
C GLU A 64 4.68 -10.33 -1.96
N GLY A 65 3.93 -10.07 -0.89
CA GLY A 65 4.45 -9.34 0.28
C GLY A 65 5.53 -10.11 1.05
N LEU A 66 5.45 -11.44 1.13
CA LEU A 66 6.49 -12.27 1.73
C LEU A 66 7.77 -12.31 0.85
N LYS A 67 7.61 -12.29 -0.47
CA LYS A 67 8.72 -12.33 -1.43
C LYS A 67 9.56 -11.05 -1.45
N GLU A 68 8.96 -9.88 -1.23
CA GLU A 68 9.65 -8.57 -1.30
C GLU A 68 10.58 -8.23 -0.11
N LYS A 69 11.06 -9.22 0.65
CA LYS A 69 11.89 -9.11 1.86
C LYS A 69 11.08 -8.82 3.13
N GLY A 70 10.44 -9.86 3.67
CA GLY A 70 10.00 -9.89 5.07
C GLY A 70 9.05 -8.77 5.48
N ALA A 71 8.20 -8.30 4.57
CA ALA A 71 7.26 -7.23 4.86
C ALA A 71 6.31 -7.66 5.99
N MET A 72 6.14 -6.79 6.99
CA MET A 72 5.14 -6.98 8.03
C MET A 72 3.76 -6.79 7.41
N ILE A 73 3.09 -7.88 7.08
CA ILE A 73 1.72 -7.85 6.55
C ILE A 73 0.73 -7.75 7.71
N ILE A 74 -0.05 -6.69 7.75
CA ILE A 74 -1.17 -6.54 8.67
C ILE A 74 -2.35 -7.32 8.11
N VAL A 75 -2.65 -8.45 8.74
CA VAL A 75 -3.81 -9.27 8.40
C VAL A 75 -4.96 -8.92 9.34
N PRO A 76 -6.13 -8.50 8.84
CA PRO A 76 -7.30 -8.30 9.68
C PRO A 76 -7.76 -9.64 10.29
N SER A 77 -8.18 -9.62 11.56
CA SER A 77 -8.58 -10.82 12.30
C SER A 77 -9.70 -11.61 11.63
N SER A 78 -10.61 -10.94 10.92
CA SER A 78 -11.66 -11.59 10.13
C SER A 78 -11.11 -12.50 9.02
N ALA A 79 -9.96 -12.18 8.44
CA ALA A 79 -9.29 -13.02 7.45
C ALA A 79 -8.53 -14.19 8.11
N VAL A 80 -8.08 -14.01 9.35
CA VAL A 80 -7.46 -15.08 10.15
C VAL A 80 -8.46 -16.20 10.41
N ASP A 81 -9.68 -15.86 10.81
CA ASP A 81 -10.74 -16.82 11.16
C ASP A 81 -11.34 -17.51 9.93
N THR A 82 -11.54 -16.77 8.84
CA THR A 82 -12.22 -17.30 7.65
C THR A 82 -11.29 -18.09 6.72
N MET A 83 -9.98 -17.83 6.74
CA MET A 83 -9.02 -18.40 5.79
C MET A 83 -7.99 -19.34 6.44
N ASN A 84 -8.19 -19.72 7.71
CA ASN A 84 -7.23 -20.49 8.52
C ASN A 84 -5.79 -19.89 8.50
N LEU A 85 -5.70 -18.58 8.24
CA LEU A 85 -4.44 -17.91 7.99
C LEU A 85 -3.60 -17.80 9.27
N GLY A 86 -4.22 -17.87 10.46
CA GLY A 86 -3.53 -17.96 11.74
C GLY A 86 -2.68 -19.22 11.88
N GLY A 87 -3.15 -20.36 11.37
CA GLY A 87 -2.40 -21.60 11.35
C GLY A 87 -1.21 -21.54 10.40
N ILE A 88 -1.40 -21.00 9.19
CA ILE A 88 -0.35 -20.88 8.16
C ILE A 88 0.71 -19.85 8.58
N MET A 89 0.32 -18.69 9.08
CA MET A 89 1.25 -17.66 9.57
C MET A 89 1.99 -18.11 10.84
N GLY A 90 1.31 -18.82 11.74
CA GLY A 90 1.94 -19.45 12.90
C GLY A 90 2.98 -20.49 12.49
N ALA A 91 2.66 -21.37 11.53
CA ALA A 91 3.59 -22.34 10.98
C ALA A 91 4.76 -21.69 10.22
N ALA A 92 4.51 -20.61 9.45
CA ALA A 92 5.55 -19.85 8.75
C ALA A 92 6.49 -19.14 9.74
N ALA A 93 5.97 -18.54 10.81
CA ALA A 93 6.76 -17.91 11.87
C ALA A 93 7.60 -18.94 12.65
N LEU A 94 7.08 -20.15 12.85
CA LEU A 94 7.83 -21.28 13.42
C LEU A 94 8.88 -21.82 12.44
N GLY A 95 8.59 -21.85 11.14
CA GLY A 95 9.54 -22.26 10.09
C GLY A 95 10.64 -21.23 9.81
N GLN A 96 10.38 -19.93 10.05
CA GLN A 96 11.40 -18.88 9.99
C GLN A 96 12.44 -18.99 11.12
N ARG A 97 12.13 -19.69 12.24
CA ARG A 97 13.13 -20.02 13.28
C ARG A 97 14.10 -21.13 12.87
N THR A 98 13.84 -21.85 11.77
CA THR A 98 14.68 -22.97 11.31
C THR A 98 15.39 -22.71 9.99
N VAL A 99 15.31 -21.52 9.38
CA VAL A 99 16.17 -21.20 8.24
C VAL A 99 17.56 -20.89 8.79
N PRO A 100 18.57 -21.77 8.63
CA PRO A 100 19.93 -21.40 8.98
C PRO A 100 20.31 -20.25 8.05
N THR A 101 20.92 -19.21 8.59
CA THR A 101 21.70 -18.27 7.78
C THR A 101 22.87 -19.05 7.20
N GLU A 102 22.65 -19.75 6.09
CA GLU A 102 23.75 -20.35 5.35
C GLU A 102 24.58 -19.21 4.79
N GLY A 103 25.82 -19.15 5.28
CA GLY A 103 26.81 -18.17 4.90
C GLY A 103 26.99 -18.17 3.39
N HIS A 104 26.86 -16.99 2.81
CA HIS A 104 27.29 -16.71 1.45
C HIS A 104 28.83 -16.83 1.38
N THR A 105 29.34 -18.04 1.21
CA THR A 105 30.66 -18.27 0.61
C THR A 105 30.46 -18.32 -0.90
N PRO A 106 30.94 -17.33 -1.67
CA PRO A 106 30.87 -17.41 -3.12
C PRO A 106 31.74 -18.58 -3.62
N PRO A 107 31.34 -19.25 -4.72
CA PRO A 107 32.13 -20.35 -5.28
C PRO A 107 33.49 -19.85 -5.77
N PRO A 108 34.54 -20.71 -5.75
CA PRO A 108 35.83 -20.34 -6.30
C PRO A 108 35.68 -20.09 -7.80
N VAL A 109 36.15 -18.94 -8.25
CA VAL A 109 36.32 -18.64 -9.67
C VAL A 109 37.42 -19.53 -10.23
N GLU A 110 37.05 -20.54 -11.01
CA GLU A 110 37.96 -21.24 -11.91
C GLU A 110 38.05 -20.46 -13.22
N GLY A 111 39.27 -20.03 -13.59
CA GLY A 111 39.59 -19.39 -14.87
C GLY A 111 40.46 -18.15 -14.72
#